data_AF-A0A1V4K4M1-F1
#
_entry.id   AF-A0A1V4K4M1-F1
#
_cell.length_a   1.000
_cell.length_b   1.000
_cell.length_c   1.000
_cell.angle_alpha   90.00
_cell.angle_beta   90.00
_cell.angle_gamma   90.00
#
_symmetry.space_group_name_H-M   'P 1'
#
loop_
_entity.id
_entity.type
_entity.pdbx_description
1 polymer ?
#
loop_
_entity_poly.entity_id
_entity_poly.type
_entity_poly.pdbx_seq_one_letter_code
_entity_poly.pdbx_strand_id
1 'polypeptide(L)'
;MPGVLGYFEFNASPQPPGYLTFFTSALHSLKKDYLGTIRFGVITDKRVAEEISLVRSGSVYLHRHVNSSLIYPNDIMNYTAENICKWALENREMLIRWLRPHGGKSLLLNNELKKGPALLIFLPYNPLAEIHPLLDEVSEIIILLLHNY
;
A
#
# COMPACT_ATOMS: atom_id res chain seq x y z
N MET A 1 -2.60 -6.29 -3.21
CA MET A 1 -1.61 -5.29 -2.71
C MET A 1 -2.28 -4.38 -1.69
N PRO A 2 -1.57 -3.97 -0.62
CA PRO A 2 -2.12 -3.04 0.36
C PRO A 2 -2.49 -1.70 -0.30
N GLY A 3 -3.57 -1.10 0.17
CA GLY A 3 -4.13 0.12 -0.42
C GLY A 3 -4.43 1.16 0.65
N VAL A 4 -4.07 2.42 0.39
CA VAL A 4 -4.42 3.55 1.24
C VAL A 4 -5.62 4.26 0.64
N LEU A 5 -6.73 4.30 1.37
CA LEU A 5 -7.98 4.93 0.97
C LEU A 5 -8.24 6.16 1.82
N GLY A 6 -8.47 7.32 1.20
CA GLY A 6 -8.92 8.52 1.89
C GLY A 6 -10.39 8.77 1.61
N TYR A 7 -11.20 9.01 2.64
CA TYR A 7 -12.60 9.40 2.47
C TYR A 7 -12.73 10.92 2.41
N PHE A 8 -13.30 11.45 1.34
CA PHE A 8 -13.49 12.89 1.14
C PHE A 8 -14.83 13.21 0.48
N GLU A 9 -15.63 14.04 1.13
CA GLU A 9 -16.91 14.52 0.60
C GLU A 9 -16.72 15.75 -0.30
N PHE A 10 -16.86 15.58 -1.61
CA PHE A 10 -16.75 16.67 -2.59
C PHE A 10 -18.07 17.43 -2.81
N ASN A 11 -19.17 16.97 -2.23
CA ASN A 11 -20.50 17.54 -2.43
C ASN A 11 -20.63 18.97 -1.89
N ALA A 12 -19.87 19.29 -0.82
CA ALA A 12 -19.88 20.61 -0.18
C ALA A 12 -18.79 21.55 -0.73
N SER A 13 -17.72 21.01 -1.31
CA SER A 13 -16.59 21.77 -1.84
C SER A 13 -15.80 20.95 -2.86
N PRO A 14 -15.33 21.55 -3.96
CA PRO A 14 -14.42 20.87 -4.89
C PRO A 14 -13.05 20.54 -4.27
N GLN A 15 -12.74 21.11 -3.11
CA GLN A 15 -11.51 20.86 -2.36
C GLN A 15 -11.84 20.67 -0.87
N PRO A 16 -12.28 19.46 -0.47
CA PRO A 16 -12.56 19.18 0.91
C PRO A 16 -11.27 19.28 1.76
N PRO A 17 -11.38 19.68 3.04
CA PRO A 17 -10.23 19.78 3.93
C PRO A 17 -9.42 18.47 3.98
N GLY A 18 -8.10 18.59 3.92
CA GLY A 18 -7.18 17.44 3.99
C GLY A 18 -6.99 16.66 2.69
N TYR A 19 -7.82 16.88 1.66
CA TYR A 19 -7.67 16.17 0.38
C TYR A 19 -6.33 16.46 -0.30
N LEU A 20 -5.92 17.73 -0.38
CA LEU A 20 -4.62 18.08 -0.94
C LEU A 20 -3.47 17.41 -0.21
N THR A 21 -3.49 17.40 1.12
CA THR A 21 -2.47 16.74 1.94
C THR A 21 -2.39 15.24 1.63
N PHE A 22 -3.54 14.58 1.50
CA PHE A 22 -3.63 13.18 1.12
C PHE A 22 -3.10 12.93 -0.30
N PHE A 23 -3.51 13.75 -1.26
CA PHE A 23 -3.02 13.68 -2.63
C PHE A 23 -1.50 13.86 -2.71
N THR A 24 -0.95 14.84 -1.98
CA THR A 24 0.49 15.04 -1.87
C THR A 24 1.18 13.82 -1.24
N SER A 25 0.55 13.14 -0.27
CA SER A 25 1.09 11.91 0.32
C SER A 25 1.20 10.77 -0.71
N ALA A 26 0.22 10.65 -1.61
CA ALA A 26 0.24 9.69 -2.71
C ALA A 26 1.41 9.97 -3.67
N LEU A 27 1.64 11.24 -4.01
CA LEU A 27 2.78 11.66 -4.84
C LEU A 27 4.12 11.38 -4.15
N HIS A 28 4.23 11.62 -2.84
CA HIS A 28 5.43 11.26 -2.07
C HIS A 28 5.67 9.75 -2.07
N SER A 29 4.62 8.95 -1.93
CA SER A 29 4.71 7.48 -2.00
C SER A 29 5.20 7.04 -3.37
N LEU A 30 4.63 7.56 -4.45
CA LEU A 30 5.04 7.24 -5.81
C LEU A 30 6.52 7.58 -6.08
N LYS A 31 7.00 8.71 -5.54
CA LYS A 31 8.42 9.11 -5.65
C LYS A 31 9.35 8.17 -4.91
N LYS A 32 8.94 7.64 -3.74
CA LYS A 32 9.75 6.72 -2.92
C LYS A 32 9.64 5.26 -3.38
N ASP A 33 8.50 4.87 -3.91
CA ASP A 33 8.12 3.51 -4.26
C ASP A 33 7.48 3.47 -5.66
N TYR A 34 8.34 3.60 -6.68
CA TYR A 34 7.92 3.58 -8.09
C TYR A 34 7.34 2.24 -8.54
N LEU A 35 7.52 1.17 -7.74
CA LEU A 35 6.95 -0.15 -8.02
C LEU A 35 5.47 -0.23 -7.66
N GLY A 36 4.91 0.80 -7.02
CA GLY A 36 3.50 0.84 -6.66
C GLY A 36 3.11 -0.20 -5.62
N THR A 37 4.00 -0.49 -4.67
CA THR A 37 3.76 -1.47 -3.60
C THR A 37 2.58 -1.05 -2.71
N ILE A 38 2.30 0.25 -2.65
CA ILE A 38 1.09 0.81 -2.06
C ILE A 38 0.33 1.62 -3.11
N ARG A 39 -0.95 1.29 -3.28
CA ARG A 39 -1.87 2.06 -4.14
C ARG A 39 -2.64 3.06 -3.28
N PHE A 40 -2.82 4.26 -3.79
CA PHE A 40 -3.64 5.29 -3.14
C PHE A 40 -4.97 5.44 -3.89
N GLY A 41 -6.06 5.54 -3.15
CA GLY A 41 -7.40 5.71 -3.68
C GLY A 41 -8.21 6.69 -2.84
N VAL A 42 -9.30 7.18 -3.42
CA VAL A 42 -10.21 8.13 -2.78
C VAL A 42 -11.61 7.55 -2.81
N ILE A 43 -12.27 7.55 -1.66
CA ILE A 43 -13.68 7.24 -1.53
C ILE A 43 -14.43 8.57 -1.48
N THR A 44 -15.37 8.74 -2.39
CA THR A 44 -16.21 9.95 -2.49
C THR A 44 -17.64 9.71 -2.02
N ASP A 45 -18.08 8.44 -1.99
CA ASP A 45 -19.41 8.04 -1.51
C ASP A 45 -19.37 7.68 -0.02
N LYS A 46 -20.23 8.34 0.76
CA LYS A 46 -20.36 8.13 2.19
C LYS A 46 -20.74 6.70 2.56
N ARG A 47 -21.63 6.07 1.79
CA ARG A 47 -22.12 4.71 2.07
C ARG A 47 -21.00 3.69 1.96
N VAL A 48 -20.17 3.84 0.93
CA VAL A 48 -18.96 3.01 0.73
C VAL A 48 -17.94 3.23 1.86
N ALA A 49 -17.79 4.47 2.33
CA ALA A 49 -16.90 4.77 3.45
C ALA A 49 -17.38 4.13 4.77
N GLU A 50 -18.69 4.15 5.02
CA GLU A 50 -19.32 3.56 6.21
C GLU A 50 -19.15 2.03 6.26
N GLU A 51 -19.16 1.33 5.12
CA GLU A 51 -18.90 -0.13 5.05
C GLU A 51 -17.53 -0.53 5.62
N ILE A 52 -16.54 0.37 5.55
CA ILE A 52 -15.19 0.17 6.13
C ILE A 52 -14.95 1.03 7.37
N SER A 53 -16.02 1.46 8.04
CA SER A 53 -15.99 2.24 9.29
C SER A 53 -15.33 3.63 9.18
N LEU A 54 -15.27 4.22 7.98
CA LEU A 54 -14.85 5.60 7.78
C LEU A 54 -16.04 6.56 7.81
N VAL A 55 -16.34 7.10 8.98
CA VAL A 55 -17.52 7.96 9.19
C VAL A 55 -17.22 9.44 8.91
N ARG A 56 -15.96 9.87 9.00
CA ARG A 56 -15.55 11.29 8.94
C ARG A 56 -14.77 11.60 7.67
N SER A 57 -15.20 12.61 6.92
CA SER A 57 -14.42 13.17 5.80
C SER A 57 -13.04 13.63 6.28
N GLY A 58 -11.99 13.26 5.55
CA GLY A 58 -10.59 13.43 5.93
C GLY A 58 -9.97 12.24 6.67
N SER A 59 -10.73 11.18 6.94
CA SER A 59 -10.16 9.94 7.48
C SER A 59 -9.40 9.15 6.41
N VAL A 60 -8.32 8.51 6.84
CA VAL A 60 -7.45 7.69 5.99
C VAL A 60 -7.42 6.26 6.52
N TYR A 61 -7.53 5.30 5.61
CA TYR A 61 -7.60 3.89 5.87
C TYR A 61 -6.49 3.16 5.12
N LEU A 62 -5.85 2.21 5.77
CA LEU A 62 -4.89 1.29 5.15
C LEU A 62 -5.52 -0.10 5.12
N HIS A 63 -5.91 -0.51 3.93
CA HIS A 63 -6.33 -1.87 3.64
C HIS A 63 -5.13 -2.81 3.63
N ARG A 64 -5.19 -3.84 4.46
CA ARG A 64 -4.20 -4.92 4.59
C ARG A 64 -4.85 -6.26 4.25
N HIS A 65 -4.08 -7.20 3.72
CA HIS A 65 -4.57 -8.48 3.21
C HIS A 65 -4.68 -9.53 4.31
N VAL A 66 -3.69 -9.61 5.21
CA VAL A 66 -3.60 -10.70 6.20
C VAL A 66 -3.92 -10.22 7.61
N ASN A 67 -3.51 -9.01 7.96
CA ASN A 67 -3.80 -8.39 9.25
C ASN A 67 -5.06 -7.52 9.17
N SER A 68 -5.56 -7.13 10.36
CA SER A 68 -6.62 -6.13 10.48
C SER A 68 -6.27 -4.86 9.70
N SER A 69 -7.21 -4.28 8.98
CA SER A 69 -6.97 -2.98 8.36
C SER A 69 -6.84 -1.88 9.42
N LEU A 70 -6.17 -0.78 9.08
CA LEU A 70 -5.85 0.29 10.04
C LEU A 70 -6.45 1.62 9.63
N ILE A 71 -6.82 2.43 10.61
CA ILE A 71 -7.23 3.83 10.40
C ILE A 71 -6.07 4.73 10.85
N TYR A 72 -5.78 5.76 10.08
CA TYR A 72 -4.75 6.74 10.40
C TYR A 72 -5.11 7.48 11.70
N PRO A 73 -4.23 7.48 12.72
CA PRO A 73 -4.56 7.99 14.05
C PRO A 73 -4.43 9.53 14.09
N ASN A 74 -5.44 10.21 13.57
CA ASN A 74 -5.53 11.68 13.52
C ASN A 74 -5.39 12.36 14.90
N ASP A 75 -5.74 11.66 15.99
CA ASP A 75 -5.68 12.20 17.35
C ASP A 75 -4.26 12.21 17.95
N ILE A 76 -3.34 11.41 17.37
CA ILE A 76 -1.98 11.19 17.90
C ILE A 76 -0.93 11.69 16.91
N MET A 77 -1.22 11.64 15.61
CA MET A 77 -0.27 11.98 14.55
C MET A 77 -0.80 13.14 13.70
N ASN A 78 0.05 14.14 13.47
CA ASN A 78 -0.31 15.30 12.65
C ASN A 78 -0.64 14.88 11.23
N TYR A 79 -1.79 15.34 10.73
CA TYR A 79 -2.25 15.09 9.38
C TYR A 79 -1.42 15.85 8.33
N THR A 80 -0.24 15.30 8.01
CA THR A 80 0.68 15.83 7.01
C THR A 80 0.97 14.77 5.94
N ALA A 81 1.36 15.23 4.75
CA ALA A 81 1.62 14.33 3.63
C ALA A 81 2.76 13.35 3.94
N GLU A 82 3.80 13.82 4.63
CA GLU A 82 4.93 13.01 5.06
C GLU A 82 4.51 11.95 6.08
N ASN A 83 3.70 12.32 7.08
CA ASN A 83 3.27 11.40 8.12
C ASN A 83 2.35 10.31 7.59
N ILE A 84 1.40 10.66 6.72
CA ILE A 84 0.51 9.67 6.08
C ILE A 84 1.34 8.70 5.23
N CYS A 85 2.27 9.22 4.42
CA CYS A 85 3.14 8.41 3.57
C CYS A 85 4.02 7.47 4.42
N LYS A 86 4.64 8.00 5.48
CA LYS A 86 5.49 7.23 6.40
C LYS A 86 4.68 6.14 7.11
N TRP A 87 3.53 6.49 7.70
CA TRP A 87 2.65 5.55 8.39
C TRP A 87 2.22 4.41 7.46
N ALA A 88 1.80 4.73 6.23
CA ALA A 88 1.41 3.72 5.25
C ALA A 88 2.58 2.78 4.92
N LEU A 89 3.77 3.34 4.69
CA LEU A 89 4.96 2.55 4.38
C LEU A 89 5.43 1.67 5.54
N GLU A 90 5.31 2.12 6.78
CA GLU A 90 5.70 1.37 7.98
C GLU A 90 4.70 0.26 8.33
N ASN A 91 3.41 0.50 8.07
CA ASN A 91 2.36 -0.45 8.41
C ASN A 91 1.94 -1.36 7.24
N ARG A 92 2.55 -1.20 6.06
CA ARG A 92 2.27 -2.05 4.90
C ARG A 92 2.72 -3.48 5.15
N GLU A 93 1.96 -4.41 4.60
CA GLU A 93 2.37 -5.80 4.55
C GLU A 93 3.32 -5.99 3.36
N MET A 94 4.56 -6.41 3.65
CA MET A 94 5.53 -6.81 2.64
C MET A 94 5.58 -8.34 2.56
N LEU A 95 4.51 -8.95 2.05
CA LEU A 95 4.44 -10.41 1.85
C LEU A 95 5.37 -10.88 0.72
N ILE A 96 5.51 -10.05 -0.32
CA ILE A 96 6.35 -10.33 -1.48
C ILE A 96 7.34 -9.20 -1.65
N ARG A 97 8.63 -9.54 -1.69
CA ARG A 97 9.70 -8.56 -1.90
C ARG A 97 10.32 -8.74 -3.28
N TRP A 98 10.11 -7.74 -4.12
CA TRP A 98 10.78 -7.64 -5.41
C TRP A 98 12.25 -7.29 -5.25
N LEU A 99 13.13 -8.20 -5.67
CA LEU A 99 14.57 -7.97 -5.69
C LEU A 99 15.00 -7.62 -7.11
N ARG A 100 15.60 -6.44 -7.28
CA ARG A 100 16.27 -6.03 -8.53
C ARG A 100 17.78 -5.97 -8.29
N PRO A 101 18.49 -7.10 -8.40
CA PRO A 101 19.94 -7.08 -8.28
C PRO A 101 20.53 -6.24 -9.43
N HIS A 102 21.20 -5.15 -9.11
CA HIS A 102 21.74 -4.18 -10.09
C HIS A 102 22.95 -4.68 -10.90
N GLY A 103 23.11 -5.99 -11.07
CA GLY A 103 24.25 -6.61 -11.77
C GLY A 103 25.55 -6.50 -10.95
N GLY A 104 25.92 -7.61 -10.30
CA GLY A 104 27.07 -7.73 -9.40
C GLY A 104 26.79 -8.76 -8.30
N LYS A 105 27.77 -9.09 -7.44
CA LYS A 105 27.52 -9.89 -6.23
C LYS A 105 26.45 -9.17 -5.40
N SER A 106 25.23 -9.66 -5.46
CA SER A 106 24.06 -8.95 -4.93
C SER A 106 24.04 -9.05 -3.40
N LEU A 107 24.61 -8.04 -2.74
CA LEU A 107 24.44 -7.83 -1.29
C LEU A 107 22.96 -7.81 -0.91
N LEU A 108 22.09 -7.35 -1.82
CA LEU A 108 20.64 -7.26 -1.62
C LEU A 108 20.01 -8.64 -1.42
N LEU A 109 20.32 -9.63 -2.27
CA LEU A 109 19.83 -11.01 -2.07
C LEU A 109 20.40 -11.63 -0.79
N ASN A 110 21.71 -11.46 -0.54
CA ASN A 110 22.36 -11.97 0.67
C ASN A 110 21.70 -11.41 1.95
N ASN A 111 21.39 -10.11 1.97
CA ASN A 111 20.74 -9.46 3.10
C ASN A 111 19.32 -9.99 3.34
N GLU A 112 18.58 -10.39 2.30
CA GLU A 112 17.29 -11.04 2.48
C GLU A 112 17.44 -12.47 3.00
N LEU A 113 18.36 -13.27 2.45
CA LEU A 113 18.58 -14.66 2.88
C LEU A 113 19.11 -14.76 4.32
N LYS A 114 19.77 -13.71 4.83
CA LYS A 114 20.21 -13.65 6.24
C LYS A 114 19.06 -13.48 7.25
N LYS A 115 17.87 -13.06 6.82
CA LYS A 115 16.71 -12.86 7.71
C LYS A 115 16.07 -14.18 8.15
N GLY A 116 16.34 -15.27 7.43
CA GLY A 116 15.81 -16.59 7.71
C GLY A 116 15.50 -17.37 6.43
N PRO A 117 14.79 -18.50 6.56
CA PRO A 117 14.29 -19.25 5.40
C PRO A 117 13.47 -18.35 4.48
N ALA A 118 13.72 -18.46 3.17
CA ALA A 118 13.03 -17.66 2.16
C ALA A 118 12.60 -18.54 0.98
N LEU A 119 11.40 -18.29 0.46
CA LEU A 119 10.94 -18.85 -0.81
C LEU A 119 11.36 -17.91 -1.94
N LEU A 120 12.20 -18.40 -2.85
CA LEU A 120 12.63 -17.66 -4.03
C LEU A 120 11.78 -18.09 -5.22
N ILE A 121 11.09 -17.13 -5.84
CA ILE A 121 10.25 -17.37 -7.02
C ILE A 121 10.81 -16.53 -8.17
N PHE A 122 11.16 -17.20 -9.27
CA PHE A 122 11.63 -16.55 -10.49
C PHE A 122 10.47 -16.49 -11.48
N LEU A 123 10.03 -15.28 -11.80
CA LEU A 123 8.89 -15.04 -12.68
C LEU A 123 9.33 -14.19 -13.87
N PRO A 124 8.89 -14.51 -15.09
CA PRO A 124 9.12 -13.64 -16.24
C PRO A 124 8.40 -12.30 -16.00
N TYR A 125 9.15 -11.21 -16.06
CA TYR A 125 8.62 -9.85 -15.84
C TYR A 125 8.90 -8.99 -17.07
N ASN A 126 7.83 -8.53 -17.72
CA ASN A 126 7.90 -7.58 -18.83
C ASN A 126 7.49 -6.16 -18.37
N PRO A 127 8.43 -5.23 -18.13
CA PRO A 127 8.09 -3.89 -17.63
C PRO A 127 7.15 -3.08 -18.53
N LEU A 128 6.95 -3.49 -19.78
CA LEU A 128 6.07 -2.83 -20.75
C LEU A 128 4.67 -3.45 -20.81
N ALA A 129 4.44 -4.58 -20.13
CA ALA A 129 3.13 -5.20 -20.09
C ALA A 129 2.22 -4.47 -19.08
N GLU A 130 0.97 -4.23 -19.46
CA GLU A 130 -0.03 -3.65 -18.55
C GLU A 130 -0.44 -4.61 -17.43
N ILE A 131 -0.39 -5.91 -17.71
CA ILE A 131 -0.88 -6.97 -16.81
C ILE A 131 0.17 -8.06 -16.68
N HIS A 132 0.26 -8.61 -15.47
CA HIS A 132 1.17 -9.69 -15.12
C HIS A 132 0.44 -10.84 -14.40
N PRO A 133 -0.32 -11.69 -15.12
CA PRO A 133 -1.22 -12.65 -14.52
C PRO A 133 -0.52 -13.63 -13.56
N LEU A 134 0.68 -14.12 -13.92
CA LEU A 134 1.46 -15.01 -13.06
C LEU A 134 1.83 -14.36 -11.70
N LEU A 135 2.00 -13.04 -11.66
CA LEU A 135 2.31 -12.33 -10.42
C LEU A 135 1.09 -12.19 -9.52
N ASP A 136 -0.07 -11.96 -10.13
CA ASP A 136 -1.33 -11.87 -9.42
C ASP A 136 -1.69 -13.25 -8.83
N GLU A 137 -1.58 -14.33 -9.61
CA GLU A 137 -1.80 -15.70 -9.16
C GLU A 137 -0.86 -16.10 -8.00
N VAL A 138 0.45 -15.83 -8.14
CA VAL A 138 1.41 -16.13 -7.07
C VAL A 138 1.10 -15.32 -5.81
N SER A 139 0.66 -14.07 -5.96
CA SER A 139 0.26 -13.23 -4.83
C SER A 139 -0.96 -13.79 -4.11
N GLU A 140 -1.96 -14.23 -4.87
CA GLU A 140 -3.19 -14.82 -4.34
C GLU A 140 -2.90 -16.13 -3.58
N ILE A 141 -2.07 -17.01 -4.14
CA ILE A 141 -1.66 -18.25 -3.48
C ILE A 141 -0.92 -17.97 -2.16
N ILE A 142 -0.01 -16.98 -2.15
CA ILE A 142 0.72 -16.62 -0.93
C ILE A 142 -0.25 -16.08 0.14
N ILE A 143 -1.20 -15.24 -0.24
CA ILE A 143 -2.22 -14.72 0.67
C ILE A 143 -3.07 -15.88 1.22
N LEU A 144 -3.52 -16.80 0.36
CA LEU A 144 -4.29 -17.97 0.77
C LEU A 144 -3.52 -18.87 1.73
N LEU A 145 -2.25 -19.15 1.45
CA LEU A 145 -1.41 -19.95 2.34
C LEU A 145 -1.33 -19.29 3.72
N LEU A 146 -1.09 -17.98 3.80
CA LEU A 146 -0.95 -17.26 5.07
C LEU A 146 -2.24 -17.14 5.89
N HIS A 147 -3.42 -17.23 5.27
CA HIS A 147 -4.70 -17.25 5.98
C HIS A 147 -5.05 -18.61 6.59
N ASN A 148 -4.46 -19.69 6.06
CA ASN A 148 -4.78 -21.07 6.48
C ASN A 148 -3.82 -21.62 7.55
N TYR A 149 -2.91 -20.80 8.06
CA TYR A 149 -2.02 -21.10 9.20
C TYR A 149 -2.31 -20.11 10.35
#